data_AF-A0A914Z710-F1
#
_entry.id   AF-A0A914Z710-F1
#
_cell.length_a   1.000
_cell.length_b   1.000
_cell.length_c   1.000
_cell.angle_alpha   90.00
_cell.angle_beta   90.00
_cell.angle_gamma   90.00
#
_symmetry.space_group_name_H-M   'P 1'
#
loop_
_entity.id
_entity.type
_entity.pdbx_description
1 polymer ?
#
loop_
_entity_poly.entity_id
_entity_poly.type
_entity_poly.pdbx_seq_one_letter_code
_entity_poly.pdbx_strand_id
1 'polypeptide(L)'
;MEKEKMRKVYRFPSLILFLFIFVQIEALWIGEEYWTIVDRGGNLRNGRTFEDFIRFKGFEVDEFVAYWIINHDDKQFEAYGEGYLKNGRVCARFIDENDQPTEICGGFRILSKGFNDGSNPFEWYSISDIPIDRTVEYVRHQIAQVWHDQHQQSVFGGAHITRGLAYAVNLNGTSLHV
;
A
#
# COMPACT_ATOMS: atom_id res chain seq x y z
N MET A 1 -42.57 -27.11 65.11
CA MET A 1 -42.08 -28.19 64.26
C MET A 1 -43.05 -28.19 63.08
N GLU A 2 -42.76 -27.66 61.91
CA GLU A 2 -41.55 -27.77 61.10
C GLU A 2 -41.57 -26.62 60.06
N LYS A 3 -40.44 -25.93 59.88
CA LYS A 3 -40.29 -24.83 58.92
C LYS A 3 -39.92 -25.43 57.57
N GLU A 4 -40.80 -25.37 56.58
CA GLU A 4 -40.49 -25.80 55.22
C GLU A 4 -39.68 -24.72 54.50
N LYS A 5 -38.40 -25.03 54.28
CA LYS A 5 -37.36 -24.12 53.80
C LYS A 5 -37.29 -24.21 52.27
N MET A 6 -37.92 -23.27 51.56
CA MET A 6 -37.78 -23.14 50.10
C MET A 6 -36.31 -22.85 49.72
N ARG A 7 -35.61 -23.82 49.13
CA ARG A 7 -34.36 -23.60 48.39
C ARG A 7 -34.69 -23.19 46.96
N LYS A 8 -34.45 -21.92 46.62
CA LYS A 8 -34.31 -21.50 45.21
C LYS A 8 -33.05 -22.13 44.63
N VAL A 9 -33.22 -23.06 43.70
CA VAL A 9 -32.14 -23.57 42.85
C VAL A 9 -31.94 -22.54 41.73
N TYR A 10 -30.95 -21.67 41.88
CA TYR A 10 -30.50 -20.82 40.79
C TYR A 10 -29.68 -21.66 39.82
N ARG A 11 -30.30 -22.08 38.71
CA ARG A 11 -29.59 -22.60 37.53
C ARG A 11 -28.91 -21.42 36.86
N PHE A 12 -27.60 -21.31 37.00
CA PHE A 12 -26.77 -20.47 36.13
C PHE A 12 -26.85 -21.06 34.72
N PRO A 13 -27.40 -20.36 33.70
CA PRO A 13 -27.13 -20.76 32.33
C PRO A 13 -25.67 -20.43 32.04
N SER A 14 -24.96 -21.45 31.54
CA SER A 14 -23.57 -21.40 31.11
C SER A 14 -23.24 -20.12 30.35
N LEU A 15 -22.28 -19.38 30.88
CA LEU A 15 -21.63 -18.24 30.24
C LEU A 15 -20.86 -18.80 29.02
N ILE A 16 -21.52 -18.88 27.86
CA ILE A 16 -20.82 -19.14 26.59
C ILE A 16 -20.06 -17.86 26.26
N LEU A 17 -18.81 -17.82 26.70
CA LEU A 17 -17.81 -16.84 26.29
C LEU A 17 -17.56 -17.08 24.80
N PHE A 18 -18.26 -16.33 23.93
CA PHE A 18 -17.91 -16.22 22.52
C PHE A 18 -16.56 -15.50 22.43
N LEU A 19 -15.47 -16.28 22.49
CA LEU A 19 -14.13 -15.81 22.21
C LEU A 19 -14.06 -15.59 20.69
N PHE A 20 -14.41 -14.39 20.24
CA PHE A 20 -14.14 -13.94 18.88
C PHE A 20 -12.63 -13.87 18.72
N ILE A 21 -12.02 -14.96 18.22
CA ILE A 21 -10.65 -14.93 17.71
C ILE A 21 -10.72 -14.08 16.45
N PHE A 22 -10.46 -12.77 16.60
CA PHE A 22 -10.07 -11.95 15.46
C PHE A 22 -8.73 -12.50 14.99
N VAL A 23 -8.75 -13.34 13.95
CA VAL A 23 -7.55 -13.63 13.17
C VAL A 23 -7.15 -12.30 12.56
N GLN A 24 -6.20 -11.60 13.19
CA GLN A 24 -5.52 -10.48 12.57
C GLN A 24 -4.75 -11.09 11.40
N ILE A 25 -5.22 -10.85 10.18
CA ILE A 25 -4.46 -11.17 8.98
C ILE A 25 -3.31 -10.16 8.97
N GLU A 26 -2.14 -10.57 9.46
CA GLU A 26 -0.95 -9.73 9.43
C GLU A 26 -0.46 -9.66 7.98
N ALA A 27 -0.75 -8.54 7.31
CA ALA A 27 -0.18 -8.26 6.01
C ALA A 27 1.35 -8.08 6.12
N LEU A 28 2.07 -8.41 5.04
CA LEU A 28 3.53 -8.40 5.03
C LEU A 28 4.06 -6.96 4.88
N TRP A 29 4.68 -6.45 5.93
CA TRP A 29 5.45 -5.21 5.87
C TRP A 29 6.82 -5.49 5.26
N ILE A 30 7.10 -4.94 4.07
CA ILE A 30 8.44 -5.01 3.48
C ILE A 30 9.37 -4.01 4.14
N GLY A 31 10.62 -4.38 4.40
CA GLY A 31 11.56 -3.50 5.07
C GLY A 31 12.14 -2.41 4.16
N GLU A 32 12.85 -1.46 4.78
CA GLU A 32 13.52 -0.34 4.09
C GLU A 32 14.54 -0.81 3.04
N GLU A 33 14.99 -2.07 3.10
CA GLU A 33 15.89 -2.67 2.11
C GLU A 33 15.27 -2.83 0.71
N TYR A 34 13.95 -2.69 0.56
CA TYR A 34 13.25 -2.69 -0.73
C TYR A 34 12.80 -1.30 -1.18
N TRP A 35 13.19 -0.25 -0.45
CA TRP A 35 12.86 1.12 -0.80
C TRP A 35 14.11 1.94 -1.11
N THR A 36 14.12 2.61 -2.26
CA THR A 36 15.10 3.65 -2.55
C THR A 36 14.53 5.00 -2.17
N ILE A 37 15.22 5.73 -1.30
CA ILE A 37 14.83 7.09 -0.89
C ILE A 37 15.28 8.08 -1.96
N VAL A 38 14.31 8.84 -2.48
CA VAL A 38 14.53 10.03 -3.32
C VAL A 38 14.39 11.25 -2.42
N ASP A 39 15.50 11.93 -2.15
CA ASP A 39 15.49 13.04 -1.19
C ASP A 39 14.77 14.30 -1.69
N ARG A 40 14.72 15.31 -0.79
CA ARG A 40 14.35 16.72 -1.03
C ARG A 40 14.67 17.27 -2.43
N GLY A 41 15.91 17.06 -2.85
CA GLY A 41 16.51 17.60 -4.05
C GLY A 41 16.50 16.64 -5.24
N GLY A 42 15.85 15.48 -5.12
CA GLY A 42 15.76 14.48 -6.18
C GLY A 42 16.95 13.53 -6.27
N ASN A 43 17.86 13.50 -5.27
CA ASN A 43 18.98 12.57 -5.28
C ASN A 43 18.60 11.24 -4.62
N LEU A 44 19.13 10.15 -5.18
CA LEU A 44 19.01 8.82 -4.60
C LEU A 44 19.98 8.67 -3.42
N ARG A 45 19.54 7.99 -2.37
CA ARG A 45 20.33 7.78 -1.15
C ARG A 45 20.92 6.37 -1.09
N ASN A 46 21.91 6.20 -0.21
CA ASN A 46 22.54 4.92 0.11
C ASN A 46 23.24 4.22 -1.07
N GLY A 47 23.71 4.98 -2.07
CA GLY A 47 24.42 4.43 -3.23
C GLY A 47 23.53 3.73 -4.26
N ARG A 48 22.20 3.84 -4.11
CA ARG A 48 21.22 3.33 -5.08
C ARG A 48 21.28 4.07 -6.40
N THR A 49 20.92 3.38 -7.47
CA THR A 49 20.81 3.89 -8.84
C THR A 49 19.45 3.53 -9.44
N PHE A 50 19.12 4.06 -10.62
CA PHE A 50 17.87 3.71 -11.33
C PHE A 50 17.81 2.23 -11.74
N GLU A 51 18.93 1.50 -11.77
CA GLU A 51 18.99 0.07 -12.09
C GLU A 51 18.44 -0.82 -10.95
N ASP A 52 18.38 -0.25 -9.74
CA ASP A 52 17.82 -0.91 -8.56
C ASP A 52 16.30 -0.90 -8.57
N PHE A 53 15.67 0.01 -9.32
CA PHE A 53 14.22 0.15 -9.34
C PHE A 53 13.57 -1.10 -9.94
N ILE A 54 12.49 -1.55 -9.31
CA ILE A 54 11.73 -2.68 -9.83
C ILE A 54 10.91 -2.21 -11.03
N ARG A 55 11.11 -2.92 -12.14
CA ARG A 55 10.37 -2.74 -13.39
C ARG A 55 9.47 -3.95 -13.57
N PHE A 56 8.15 -3.72 -13.60
CA PHE A 56 7.19 -4.79 -13.87
C PHE A 56 6.97 -4.93 -15.37
N LYS A 57 6.76 -6.15 -15.84
CA LYS A 57 6.48 -6.40 -17.27
C LYS A 57 5.13 -5.81 -17.64
N GLY A 58 5.03 -5.20 -18.82
CA GLY A 58 3.78 -4.62 -19.35
C GLY A 58 3.61 -3.12 -19.12
N PHE A 59 4.61 -2.45 -18.54
CA PHE A 59 4.68 -1.00 -18.36
C PHE A 59 5.68 -0.37 -19.32
N GLU A 60 5.60 0.95 -19.52
CA GLU A 60 6.62 1.66 -20.31
C GLU A 60 8.00 1.53 -19.64
N VAL A 61 9.04 1.65 -20.47
CA VAL A 61 10.40 1.72 -19.96
C VAL A 61 10.50 3.03 -19.20
N ASP A 62 10.53 2.95 -17.86
CA ASP A 62 10.68 4.05 -16.89
C ASP A 62 9.45 4.42 -16.04
N GLU A 63 8.51 3.48 -15.85
CA GLU A 63 7.46 3.58 -14.81
C GLU A 63 7.80 2.69 -13.61
N PHE A 64 7.58 3.20 -12.39
CA PHE A 64 7.95 2.55 -11.13
C PHE A 64 6.87 2.73 -10.07
N VAL A 65 6.80 1.81 -9.11
CA VAL A 65 5.98 2.01 -7.92
C VAL A 65 6.66 3.03 -7.00
N ALA A 66 5.93 4.09 -6.68
CA ALA A 66 6.35 5.12 -5.74
C ALA A 66 5.53 5.07 -4.45
N TYR A 67 6.13 5.52 -3.36
CA TYR A 67 5.51 5.60 -2.05
C TYR A 67 5.88 6.91 -1.35
N TRP A 68 4.88 7.62 -0.86
CA TRP A 68 5.03 8.94 -0.24
C TRP A 68 4.41 8.95 1.15
N ILE A 69 5.16 9.53 2.10
CA ILE A 69 4.67 9.78 3.46
C ILE A 69 4.58 11.29 3.66
N ILE A 70 3.39 11.75 4.02
CA ILE A 70 3.08 13.13 4.36
C ILE A 70 2.87 13.20 5.86
N ASN A 71 3.66 14.03 6.54
CA ASN A 71 3.52 14.29 7.97
C ASN A 71 3.03 15.72 8.17
N HIS A 72 1.80 15.88 8.68
CA HIS A 72 1.21 17.16 9.06
C HIS A 72 0.81 17.13 10.52
N ASP A 73 1.48 17.92 11.37
CA ASP A 73 1.24 18.14 12.80
C ASP A 73 0.99 16.86 13.62
N ASP A 74 -0.22 16.28 13.54
CA ASP A 74 -0.68 15.09 14.26
C ASP A 74 -1.18 13.94 13.34
N LYS A 75 -1.03 14.07 12.02
CA LYS A 75 -1.49 13.09 11.03
C LYS A 75 -0.38 12.69 10.08
N GLN A 76 -0.22 11.38 9.94
CA GLN A 76 0.57 10.76 8.89
C GLN A 76 -0.40 10.28 7.81
N PHE A 77 -0.19 10.74 6.59
CA PHE A 77 -0.85 10.23 5.40
C PHE A 77 0.18 9.51 4.54
N GLU A 78 -0.24 8.44 3.89
CA GLU A 78 0.62 7.61 3.07
C GLU A 78 -0.08 7.33 1.75
N ALA A 79 0.66 7.44 0.65
CA ALA A 79 0.14 7.21 -0.68
C ALA A 79 1.11 6.36 -1.50
N TYR A 80 0.54 5.41 -2.23
CA TYR A 80 1.21 4.79 -3.37
C TYR A 80 0.90 5.57 -4.65
N GLY A 81 1.83 5.53 -5.57
CA GLY A 81 1.74 6.26 -6.82
C GLY A 81 2.70 5.73 -7.86
N GLU A 82 2.81 6.50 -8.93
CA GLU A 82 3.62 6.18 -10.09
C GLU A 82 4.84 7.10 -10.15
N GLY A 83 6.02 6.50 -10.07
CA GLY A 83 7.30 7.16 -10.32
C GLY A 83 7.70 7.02 -11.79
N TYR A 84 8.37 8.03 -12.33
CA TYR A 84 8.89 8.03 -13.68
C TYR A 84 10.12 8.93 -13.84
N LEU A 85 10.88 8.71 -14.91
CA LEU A 85 12.03 9.55 -15.25
C LEU A 85 11.60 10.78 -16.07
N LYS A 86 12.02 11.96 -15.62
CA LYS A 86 11.81 13.25 -16.30
C LYS A 86 13.10 14.05 -16.28
N ASN A 87 13.70 14.27 -17.45
CA ASN A 87 14.95 15.02 -17.62
C ASN A 87 16.09 14.52 -16.70
N GLY A 88 16.25 13.20 -16.58
CA GLY A 88 17.29 12.58 -15.75
C GLY A 88 17.04 12.63 -14.24
N ARG A 89 15.83 13.04 -13.82
CA ARG A 89 15.38 13.01 -12.42
C ARG A 89 14.20 12.07 -12.26
N VAL A 90 14.03 11.53 -11.06
CA VAL A 90 12.83 10.76 -10.71
C VAL A 90 11.77 11.75 -10.22
N CYS A 91 10.62 11.73 -10.86
CA CYS A 91 9.40 12.37 -10.36
C CYS A 91 8.37 11.29 -10.07
N ALA A 92 7.33 11.64 -9.32
CA ALA A 92 6.24 10.73 -9.03
C ALA A 92 4.93 11.50 -8.89
N ARG A 93 3.83 10.84 -9.25
CA ARG A 93 2.46 11.32 -9.11
C ARG A 93 1.73 10.51 -8.07
N PHE A 94 1.01 11.20 -7.20
CA PHE A 94 0.24 10.63 -6.10
C PHE A 94 -1.13 11.28 -6.02
N ILE A 95 -2.06 10.60 -5.35
CA ILE A 95 -3.23 11.25 -4.78
C ILE A 95 -2.87 11.66 -3.35
N ASP A 96 -3.04 12.94 -3.02
CA ASP A 96 -2.76 13.48 -1.69
C ASP A 96 -3.90 13.21 -0.68
N GLU A 97 -3.74 13.69 0.55
CA GLU A 97 -4.74 13.52 1.61
C GLU A 97 -6.09 14.22 1.35
N ASN A 98 -6.14 15.14 0.38
CA ASN A 98 -7.31 15.88 -0.05
C ASN A 98 -7.89 15.33 -1.37
N ASP A 99 -7.48 14.13 -1.77
CA ASP A 99 -7.89 13.45 -2.99
C ASP A 99 -7.44 14.19 -4.27
N GLN A 100 -6.39 15.02 -4.17
CA GLN A 100 -5.87 15.81 -5.28
C GLN A 100 -4.64 15.16 -5.94
N PRO A 101 -4.56 15.17 -7.28
CA PRO A 101 -3.36 14.79 -8.00
C PRO A 101 -2.18 15.71 -7.65
N THR A 102 -1.08 15.11 -7.24
CA THR A 102 0.15 15.82 -6.86
C THR A 102 1.35 15.22 -7.56
N GLU A 103 2.15 16.04 -8.24
CA GLU A 103 3.42 15.66 -8.86
C GLU A 103 4.60 16.25 -8.05
N ILE A 104 5.51 15.41 -7.61
CA ILE A 104 6.72 15.80 -6.87
C ILE A 104 7.97 15.13 -7.46
N CYS A 105 9.12 15.80 -7.39
CA CYS A 105 10.40 15.28 -7.89
C CYS A 105 11.45 15.09 -6.78
N GLY A 106 10.97 14.79 -5.57
CA GLY A 106 11.77 14.48 -4.39
C GLY A 106 10.91 14.33 -3.13
N GLY A 107 11.48 13.72 -2.09
CA GLY A 107 10.80 13.52 -0.80
C GLY A 107 9.89 12.28 -0.75
N PHE A 108 10.17 11.27 -1.57
CA PHE A 108 9.40 10.03 -1.64
C PHE A 108 10.35 8.82 -1.76
N ARG A 109 9.77 7.61 -1.84
CA ARG A 109 10.50 6.36 -2.02
C ARG A 109 10.06 5.65 -3.31
N ILE A 110 10.96 4.90 -3.93
CA ILE A 110 10.69 4.04 -5.10
C ILE A 110 10.94 2.58 -4.72
N LEU A 111 10.01 1.70 -5.10
CA LEU A 111 10.14 0.26 -4.89
C LEU A 111 11.34 -0.28 -5.68
N SER A 112 12.23 -0.97 -4.99
CA SER A 112 13.54 -1.37 -5.49
C SER A 112 13.86 -2.81 -5.10
N LYS A 113 14.81 -3.41 -5.81
CA LYS A 113 15.38 -4.72 -5.46
C LYS A 113 16.02 -4.69 -4.07
N GLY A 114 16.18 -5.85 -3.44
CA GLY A 114 16.81 -5.97 -2.13
C GLY A 114 18.20 -5.33 -2.12
N PHE A 115 18.47 -4.46 -1.13
CA PHE A 115 19.73 -3.70 -1.05
C PHE A 115 20.97 -4.59 -1.00
N ASN A 116 20.89 -5.73 -0.32
CA ASN A 116 22.05 -6.59 -0.06
C ASN A 116 22.31 -7.63 -1.15
N ASP A 117 21.25 -8.13 -1.79
CA ASP A 117 21.30 -9.30 -2.68
C ASP A 117 20.80 -9.01 -4.11
N GLY A 118 20.23 -7.83 -4.35
CA GLY A 118 19.64 -7.46 -5.63
C GLY A 118 18.38 -8.27 -6.01
N SER A 119 17.75 -8.96 -5.06
CA SER A 119 16.59 -9.81 -5.34
C SER A 119 15.31 -8.97 -5.57
N ASN A 120 14.43 -9.46 -6.45
CA ASN A 120 13.07 -8.92 -6.60
C ASN A 120 12.06 -10.01 -6.17
N PRO A 121 11.48 -9.92 -4.96
CA PRO A 121 10.49 -10.88 -4.48
C PRO A 121 9.05 -10.55 -4.92
N PHE A 122 8.84 -9.49 -5.69
CA PHE A 122 7.50 -8.96 -5.97
C PHE A 122 6.95 -9.44 -7.30
N GLU A 123 5.66 -9.74 -7.29
CA GLU A 123 4.87 -10.06 -8.48
C GLU A 123 3.45 -9.50 -8.35
N TRP A 124 2.80 -9.27 -9.48
CA TRP A 124 1.41 -8.80 -9.51
C TRP A 124 0.44 -9.96 -9.46
N TYR A 125 -0.63 -9.81 -8.68
CA TYR A 125 -1.76 -10.71 -8.64
C TYR A 125 -3.01 -9.99 -9.13
N SER A 126 -3.84 -10.71 -9.89
CA SER A 126 -5.21 -10.28 -10.18
C SER A 126 -6.01 -10.19 -8.88
N ILE A 127 -6.87 -9.19 -8.73
CA ILE A 127 -7.69 -8.97 -7.51
C ILE A 127 -8.46 -10.22 -7.07
N SER A 128 -8.89 -11.06 -8.03
CA SER A 128 -9.62 -12.31 -7.78
C SER A 128 -8.77 -13.42 -7.15
N ASP A 129 -7.45 -13.33 -7.30
CA ASP A 129 -6.48 -14.39 -6.94
C ASP A 129 -5.49 -13.93 -5.86
N ILE A 130 -5.69 -12.74 -5.26
CA ILE A 130 -4.75 -12.16 -4.30
C ILE A 130 -4.67 -13.02 -3.02
N PRO A 131 -3.47 -13.51 -2.65
CA PRO A 131 -3.22 -14.01 -1.30
C PRO A 131 -3.13 -12.83 -0.33
N ILE A 132 -4.23 -12.52 0.36
CA ILE A 132 -4.34 -11.35 1.26
C ILE A 132 -3.22 -11.32 2.31
N ASP A 133 -2.82 -12.48 2.83
CA ASP A 133 -1.75 -12.67 3.82
C ASP A 133 -0.33 -12.36 3.28
N ARG A 134 -0.16 -12.26 1.96
CA ARG A 134 1.13 -11.97 1.30
C ARG A 134 1.13 -10.66 0.54
N THR A 135 0.05 -9.89 0.67
CA THR A 135 -0.06 -8.62 -0.04
C THR A 135 0.78 -7.56 0.67
N VAL A 136 1.58 -6.83 -0.09
CA VAL A 136 2.33 -5.69 0.44
C VAL A 136 1.35 -4.62 0.87
N GLU A 137 1.37 -4.29 2.15
CA GLU A 137 0.44 -3.33 2.75
C GLU A 137 1.19 -2.36 3.64
N TYR A 138 0.80 -1.09 3.57
CA TYR A 138 1.14 -0.08 4.55
C TYR A 138 -0.13 0.65 4.99
N VAL A 139 -0.37 0.70 6.29
CA VAL A 139 -1.54 1.39 6.89
C VAL A 139 -2.86 1.01 6.18
N ARG A 140 -3.09 -0.27 5.90
CA ARG A 140 -4.31 -0.79 5.22
C ARG A 140 -4.48 -0.39 3.76
N HIS A 141 -3.45 0.18 3.15
CA HIS A 141 -3.40 0.44 1.72
C HIS A 141 -2.43 -0.54 1.06
N GLN A 142 -2.86 -1.09 -0.07
CA GLN A 142 -2.04 -1.95 -0.91
C GLN A 142 -1.62 -1.20 -2.16
N ILE A 143 -0.56 -1.66 -2.81
CA ILE A 143 -0.14 -1.11 -4.10
C ILE A 143 -1.10 -1.66 -5.16
N ALA A 144 -1.56 -0.80 -6.06
CA ALA A 144 -2.45 -1.16 -7.15
C ALA A 144 -1.84 -0.85 -8.51
N GLN A 145 -2.10 -1.73 -9.47
CA GLN A 145 -2.02 -1.44 -10.89
C GLN A 145 -3.43 -1.18 -11.39
N VAL A 146 -3.69 0.02 -11.89
CA VAL A 146 -5.00 0.45 -12.37
C VAL A 146 -4.97 0.58 -13.89
N TRP A 147 -5.86 -0.14 -14.57
CA TRP A 147 -6.00 -0.05 -16.03
C TRP A 147 -6.86 1.15 -16.41
N HIS A 148 -6.39 1.97 -17.34
CA HIS A 148 -7.12 3.13 -17.86
C HIS A 148 -7.56 2.91 -19.32
N ASP A 149 -8.84 2.56 -19.51
CA ASP A 149 -9.39 2.18 -20.81
C ASP A 149 -9.21 3.23 -21.91
N GLN A 150 -9.37 4.53 -21.60
CA GLN A 150 -9.30 5.58 -22.62
C GLN A 150 -7.88 5.79 -23.16
N HIS A 151 -6.86 5.47 -22.38
CA HIS A 151 -5.45 5.62 -22.79
C HIS A 151 -4.76 4.27 -23.01
N GLN A 152 -5.47 3.16 -22.82
CA GLN A 152 -4.96 1.79 -23.03
C GLN A 152 -3.62 1.56 -22.29
N GLN A 153 -3.53 2.07 -21.07
CA GLN A 153 -2.31 2.05 -20.27
C GLN A 153 -2.62 1.70 -18.82
N SER A 154 -1.65 1.12 -18.14
CA SER A 154 -1.70 0.88 -16.70
C SER A 154 -0.98 2.00 -15.97
N VAL A 155 -1.51 2.41 -14.82
CA VAL A 155 -0.82 3.32 -13.91
C VAL A 155 -0.72 2.73 -12.52
N PHE A 156 0.29 3.15 -11.75
CA PHE A 156 0.45 2.74 -10.36
C PHE A 156 -0.26 3.69 -9.39
N GLY A 157 -0.83 3.11 -8.34
CA GLY A 157 -1.50 3.85 -7.29
C GLY A 157 -1.76 2.99 -6.05
N GLY A 158 -2.77 3.36 -5.29
CA GLY A 158 -3.17 2.65 -4.08
C GLY A 158 -4.46 1.88 -4.26
N ALA A 159 -4.66 0.89 -3.40
CA ALA A 159 -5.94 0.21 -3.24
C ALA A 159 -6.28 0.00 -1.77
N HIS A 160 -7.57 -0.21 -1.53
CA HIS A 160 -8.11 -0.71 -0.30
C HIS A 160 -8.89 -1.98 -0.62
N ILE A 161 -8.21 -3.12 -0.64
CA ILE A 161 -8.76 -4.40 -1.14
C ILE A 161 -10.08 -4.77 -0.44
N THR A 162 -10.16 -4.57 0.89
CA THR A 162 -11.39 -4.89 1.64
C THR A 162 -12.59 -4.01 1.29
N ARG A 163 -12.36 -2.83 0.68
CA ARG A 163 -13.40 -1.92 0.21
C ARG A 163 -13.66 -2.05 -1.29
N GLY A 164 -12.84 -2.81 -2.01
CA GLY A 164 -12.91 -2.92 -3.47
C GLY A 164 -12.68 -1.59 -4.17
N LEU A 165 -11.80 -0.74 -3.61
CA LEU A 165 -11.45 0.57 -4.17
C LEU A 165 -10.00 0.57 -4.62
N ALA A 166 -9.73 1.06 -5.82
CA ALA A 166 -8.40 1.43 -6.28
C ALA A 166 -8.38 2.87 -6.76
N TYR A 167 -7.23 3.52 -6.65
CA TYR A 167 -7.05 4.90 -7.05
C TYR A 167 -5.65 5.16 -7.59
N ALA A 168 -5.54 6.06 -8.57
CA ALA A 168 -4.27 6.43 -9.18
C ALA A 168 -4.37 7.82 -9.84
N VAL A 169 -3.24 8.36 -10.31
CA VAL A 169 -3.22 9.58 -11.13
C VAL A 169 -2.89 9.17 -12.56
N ASN A 170 -3.71 9.57 -13.53
CA ASN A 170 -3.42 9.32 -14.94
C ASN A 170 -2.30 10.23 -15.47
N LEU A 171 -1.80 9.94 -16.68
CA LEU A 171 -0.73 10.73 -17.30
C LEU A 171 -1.08 12.21 -17.55
N ASN A 172 -2.37 12.57 -17.57
CA ASN A 172 -2.85 13.95 -17.71
C ASN A 172 -2.99 14.67 -16.37
N GLY A 173 -2.65 14.02 -15.25
CA GLY A 173 -2.74 14.60 -13.92
C GLY A 173 -4.15 14.62 -13.33
N THR A 174 -5.02 13.68 -13.72
CA THR A 174 -6.38 13.53 -13.17
C THR A 174 -6.48 12.28 -12.30
N SER A 175 -7.22 12.37 -11.19
CA SER A 175 -7.51 11.22 -10.32
C SER A 175 -8.38 10.18 -11.05
N LEU A 176 -8.00 8.92 -10.92
CA LEU A 176 -8.76 7.75 -11.33
C LEU A 176 -9.21 7.01 -10.09
N HIS A 177 -10.47 6.57 -10.07
CA HIS A 177 -11.03 5.73 -9.02
C HIS A 177 -11.77 4.57 -9.70
N VAL A 178 -11.48 3.36 -9.27
CA VAL A 178 -12.06 2.11 -9.79
C VAL A 178 -12.60 1.28 -8.63
#